data_AF-A0A7S4B6I6-F1
#
_entry.id   AF-A0A7S4B6I6-F1
#
_cell.length_a   1.000
_cell.length_b   1.000
_cell.length_c   1.000
_cell.angle_alpha   90.00
_cell.angle_beta   90.00
_cell.angle_gamma   90.00
#
_symmetry.space_group_name_H-M   'P 1'
#
loop_
_entity.id
_entity.type
_entity.pdbx_description
1 polymer ?
#
loop_
_entity_poly.entity_id
_entity_poly.type
_entity_poly.pdbx_seq_one_letter_code
_entity_poly.pdbx_strand_id
1 'polypeptide(L)'
;MVEDRTYTASADGSGETLNSNLGCQPKPPGKIADVVSVILPVHNGSRWIDACLSSLEQQSYTGPIELSAFDDGSTDSSWSDLQRWAGLLEARGMRVICGRSESSPGGCGFAKNRAVSQSSGAWLCFMDVDDVMAPERIERQLAAARAHPRALVGARVRREPAGSTARYISWVNGMSQEQLVLQRFRECTLVMPTWFIARSDFDAVGGFREEQCEDLLFLLEHVARGGRLHRVEGARLDETCCCGMHASRRF
;
A
#
# COMPACT_ATOMS: atom_id res chain seq x y z
N MET A 1 58.65 16.76 60.02
CA MET A 1 57.36 17.47 59.83
C MET A 1 57.40 18.02 58.41
N VAL A 2 56.81 17.42 57.39
CA VAL A 2 55.65 16.53 57.26
C VAL A 2 55.96 15.46 56.20
N GLU A 3 55.44 14.26 56.44
CA GLU A 3 55.59 12.96 55.75
C GLU A 3 55.18 13.02 54.26
N ASP A 4 55.95 12.45 53.32
CA ASP A 4 56.09 11.01 52.97
C ASP A 4 54.79 10.42 52.36
N ARG A 5 54.83 10.07 51.07
CA ARG A 5 54.81 8.67 50.63
C ARG A 5 54.76 8.51 49.10
N THR A 6 55.70 7.70 48.67
CA THR A 6 55.88 7.04 47.38
C THR A 6 54.80 5.98 47.10
N TYR A 7 54.52 5.70 45.82
CA TYR A 7 54.55 4.31 45.31
C TYR A 7 54.51 4.27 43.77
N THR A 8 55.46 3.53 43.20
CA THR A 8 55.53 3.10 41.79
C THR A 8 54.94 1.70 41.64
N ALA A 9 54.27 1.40 40.53
CA ALA A 9 54.57 0.29 39.61
C ALA A 9 53.35 -0.18 38.80
N SER A 10 53.63 -0.44 37.53
CA SER A 10 52.84 -0.98 36.44
C SER A 10 52.51 -2.48 36.56
N ALA A 11 51.37 -2.91 35.98
CA ALA A 11 51.17 -4.27 35.46
C ALA A 11 50.01 -4.33 34.46
N ASP A 12 50.18 -5.21 33.48
CA ASP A 12 49.35 -5.48 32.31
C ASP A 12 48.08 -6.32 32.61
N GLY A 13 47.11 -6.25 31.68
CA GLY A 13 46.49 -7.46 31.09
C GLY A 13 45.19 -8.02 31.67
N SER A 14 44.21 -8.22 30.77
CA SER A 14 43.04 -9.12 30.83
C SER A 14 41.96 -8.81 31.90
N GLY A 15 40.65 -8.92 31.68
CA GLY A 15 39.80 -9.42 30.62
C GLY A 15 38.35 -9.33 31.11
N GLU A 16 37.41 -9.34 30.16
CA GLU A 16 35.99 -9.66 30.33
C GLU A 16 35.10 -8.73 31.20
N THR A 17 34.36 -7.84 30.55
CA THR A 17 33.01 -7.46 30.99
C THR A 17 31.99 -7.84 29.92
N LEU A 18 31.13 -8.79 30.28
CA LEU A 18 29.95 -9.21 29.54
C LEU A 18 28.98 -8.03 29.43
N ASN A 19 28.76 -7.53 28.20
CA ASN A 19 27.66 -6.63 27.89
C ASN A 19 26.63 -7.39 27.04
N SER A 20 25.70 -8.07 27.71
CA SER A 20 24.45 -8.54 27.10
C SER A 20 23.33 -7.53 27.40
N ASN A 21 23.31 -6.44 26.64
CA ASN A 21 22.12 -5.59 26.50
C ASN A 21 21.80 -5.50 25.01
N LEU A 22 21.11 -6.52 24.50
CA LEU A 22 20.37 -6.45 23.24
C LEU A 22 19.16 -5.53 23.45
N GLY A 23 19.43 -4.24 23.55
CA GLY A 23 18.40 -3.21 23.48
C GLY A 23 17.89 -3.13 22.05
N CYS A 24 16.60 -3.43 21.87
CA CYS A 24 15.85 -3.06 20.67
C CYS A 24 15.85 -1.53 20.60
N GLN A 25 16.78 -0.96 19.81
CA GLN A 25 16.82 0.48 19.59
C GLN A 25 15.64 0.85 18.68
N PRO A 26 14.82 1.85 19.03
CA PRO A 26 13.76 2.32 18.15
C PRO A 26 14.40 2.86 16.86
N LYS A 27 13.94 2.32 15.73
CA LYS A 27 14.40 2.72 14.39
C LYS A 27 14.13 4.22 14.20
N PRO A 28 15.09 5.00 13.65
CA PRO A 28 14.88 6.43 13.43
C PRO A 28 13.66 6.64 12.51
N PRO A 29 12.89 7.72 12.71
CA PRO A 29 11.74 8.02 11.85
C PRO A 29 12.24 8.14 10.41
N GLY A 30 11.67 7.33 9.51
CA GLY A 30 12.02 7.36 8.10
C GLY A 30 11.79 8.77 7.54
N LYS A 31 12.65 9.21 6.61
CA LYS A 31 12.42 10.48 5.90
C LYS A 31 11.06 10.40 5.20
N ILE A 32 10.29 11.50 5.19
CA ILE A 32 8.97 11.58 4.52
C ILE A 32 9.03 11.02 3.08
N ALA A 33 10.18 11.18 2.40
CA ALA A 33 10.48 10.63 1.08
C ALA A 33 10.26 9.11 0.93
N ASP A 34 10.22 8.36 2.03
CA ASP A 34 10.12 6.90 2.05
C ASP A 34 8.81 6.38 2.64
N VAL A 35 7.90 7.26 3.06
CA VAL A 35 6.61 6.85 3.64
C VAL A 35 5.68 6.34 2.55
N VAL A 36 5.15 5.13 2.74
CA VAL A 36 4.12 4.52 1.88
C VAL A 36 2.76 4.70 2.54
N SER A 37 1.86 5.42 1.89
CA SER A 37 0.44 5.48 2.26
C SER A 37 -0.31 4.37 1.53
N VAL A 38 -0.87 3.42 2.27
CA VAL A 38 -1.80 2.42 1.75
C VAL A 38 -3.18 3.06 1.69
N ILE A 39 -3.73 3.14 0.48
CA ILE A 39 -5.00 3.81 0.17
C ILE A 39 -6.08 2.75 0.08
N LEU A 40 -7.01 2.77 1.05
CA LEU A 40 -8.03 1.73 1.22
C LEU A 40 -9.44 2.35 1.15
N PRO A 41 -10.09 2.36 -0.02
CA PRO A 41 -11.52 2.65 -0.11
C PRO A 41 -12.33 1.48 0.47
N VAL A 42 -13.40 1.79 1.22
CA VAL A 42 -14.26 0.78 1.84
C VAL A 42 -15.73 1.13 1.60
N HIS A 43 -16.50 0.17 1.10
CA HIS A 43 -17.96 0.26 1.06
C HIS A 43 -18.55 -1.15 1.23
N ASN A 44 -19.30 -1.37 2.32
CA ASN A 44 -19.89 -2.67 2.67
C ASN A 44 -18.87 -3.83 2.64
N GLY A 45 -17.69 -3.60 3.20
CA GLY A 45 -16.53 -4.49 3.18
C GLY A 45 -16.34 -5.38 4.42
N SER A 46 -17.28 -5.41 5.37
CA SER A 46 -17.10 -6.04 6.70
C SER A 46 -16.67 -7.51 6.62
N ARG A 47 -17.13 -8.23 5.59
CA ARG A 47 -16.75 -9.64 5.37
C ARG A 47 -15.26 -9.84 5.04
N TRP A 48 -14.60 -8.85 4.45
CA TRP A 48 -13.24 -9.01 3.89
C TRP A 48 -12.17 -8.25 4.67
N ILE A 49 -12.56 -7.23 5.41
CA ILE A 49 -11.65 -6.30 6.09
C ILE A 49 -10.62 -6.98 6.99
N ASP A 50 -10.99 -8.07 7.68
CA ASP A 50 -10.08 -8.83 8.53
C ASP A 50 -8.94 -9.45 7.73
N ALA A 51 -9.25 -10.08 6.59
CA ALA A 51 -8.23 -10.69 5.73
C ALA A 51 -7.37 -9.62 5.03
N CYS A 52 -8.01 -8.56 4.54
CA CYS A 52 -7.35 -7.43 3.90
C CYS A 52 -6.31 -6.79 4.83
N LEU A 53 -6.73 -6.36 6.03
CA LEU A 53 -5.85 -5.65 6.96
C LEU A 53 -4.83 -6.56 7.65
N SER A 54 -5.16 -7.85 7.85
CA SER A 54 -4.15 -8.82 8.28
C SER A 54 -3.04 -9.00 7.25
N SER A 55 -3.35 -8.94 5.94
CA SER A 55 -2.33 -9.03 4.88
C SER A 55 -1.42 -7.81 4.81
N LEU A 56 -1.95 -6.63 5.16
CA LEU A 56 -1.17 -5.40 5.32
C LEU A 56 -0.21 -5.48 6.52
N GLU A 57 -0.67 -6.02 7.65
CA GLU A 57 0.16 -6.22 8.84
C GLU A 57 1.36 -7.15 8.55
N GLN A 58 1.20 -8.11 7.63
CA GLN A 58 2.20 -9.12 7.29
C GLN A 58 3.22 -8.67 6.23
N GLN A 59 3.26 -7.40 5.84
CA GLN A 59 4.21 -6.91 4.83
C GLN A 59 5.67 -7.01 5.29
N SER A 60 6.56 -7.44 4.41
CA SER A 60 8.02 -7.55 4.67
C SER A 60 8.73 -6.20 4.69
N TYR A 61 8.08 -5.15 4.16
CA TYR A 61 8.66 -3.82 4.07
C TYR A 61 8.89 -3.23 5.45
N THR A 62 10.16 -2.94 5.78
CA THR A 62 10.54 -2.45 7.12
C THR A 62 10.51 -0.93 7.25
N GLY A 63 10.18 -0.20 6.18
CA GLY A 63 10.08 1.27 6.22
C GLY A 63 8.72 1.75 6.76
N PRO A 64 8.53 3.07 6.89
CA PRO A 64 7.30 3.62 7.44
C PRO A 64 6.11 3.40 6.50
N ILE A 65 5.04 2.80 7.05
CA ILE A 65 3.74 2.61 6.40
C ILE A 65 2.69 3.43 7.16
N GLU A 66 1.83 4.10 6.42
CA GLU A 66 0.60 4.72 6.90
C GLU A 66 -0.59 4.04 6.21
N LEU A 67 -1.61 3.62 6.96
CA LEU A 67 -2.89 3.23 6.40
C LEU A 67 -3.81 4.46 6.32
N SER A 68 -4.34 4.76 5.15
CA SER A 68 -5.38 5.74 4.95
C SER A 68 -6.63 5.05 4.39
N ALA A 69 -7.60 4.82 5.28
CA ALA A 69 -8.85 4.17 4.94
C ALA A 69 -9.99 5.19 4.86
N PHE A 70 -10.88 5.02 3.88
CA PHE A 70 -12.06 5.87 3.73
C PHE A 70 -13.32 5.04 3.49
N ASP A 71 -14.26 5.12 4.44
CA ASP A 71 -15.57 4.47 4.37
C ASP A 71 -16.55 5.34 3.56
N ASP A 72 -16.95 4.87 2.38
CA ASP A 72 -17.87 5.57 1.49
C ASP A 72 -19.34 5.28 1.84
N GLY A 73 -19.71 5.56 3.09
CA GLY A 73 -21.08 5.44 3.57
C GLY A 73 -21.55 3.98 3.67
N SER A 74 -20.75 3.10 4.28
CA SER A 74 -21.16 1.71 4.49
C SER A 74 -22.38 1.63 5.40
N THR A 75 -23.20 0.61 5.12
CA THR A 75 -24.44 0.28 5.87
C THR A 75 -24.30 -0.97 6.74
N ASP A 76 -23.20 -1.70 6.58
CA ASP A 76 -22.83 -2.84 7.41
C ASP A 76 -21.86 -2.43 8.55
N SER A 77 -21.18 -3.41 9.15
CA SER A 77 -20.22 -3.20 10.24
C SER A 77 -18.84 -2.67 9.79
N SER A 78 -18.63 -2.34 8.52
CA SER A 78 -17.32 -1.94 7.98
C SER A 78 -16.68 -0.80 8.75
N TRP A 79 -17.46 0.22 9.12
CA TRP A 79 -16.93 1.36 9.87
C TRP A 79 -16.42 0.95 11.26
N SER A 80 -17.20 0.15 12.00
CA SER A 80 -16.76 -0.35 13.30
C SER A 80 -15.55 -1.29 13.19
N ASP A 81 -15.48 -2.10 12.14
CA ASP A 81 -14.34 -2.98 11.89
C ASP A 81 -13.07 -2.18 11.55
N LEU A 82 -13.18 -1.12 10.74
CA LEU A 82 -12.09 -0.19 10.47
C LEU A 82 -11.56 0.46 11.75
N GLN A 83 -12.44 0.93 12.63
CA GLN A 83 -12.05 1.55 13.91
C GLN A 83 -11.33 0.55 14.82
N ARG A 84 -11.81 -0.70 14.88
CA ARG A 84 -11.15 -1.78 15.62
C ARG A 84 -9.75 -2.06 15.09
N TRP A 85 -9.61 -2.20 13.78
CA TRP A 85 -8.30 -2.44 13.15
C TRP A 85 -7.36 -1.25 13.27
N ALA A 86 -7.87 -0.02 13.23
CA ALA A 86 -7.07 1.17 13.45
C ALA A 86 -6.33 1.10 14.80
N GLY A 87 -7.04 0.82 15.89
CA GLY A 87 -6.42 0.66 17.20
C GLY A 87 -5.41 -0.50 17.27
N LEU A 88 -5.68 -1.61 16.57
CA LEU A 88 -4.77 -2.76 16.51
C LEU A 88 -3.47 -2.46 15.75
N LEU A 89 -3.54 -1.70 14.65
CA LEU A 89 -2.38 -1.31 13.83
C LEU A 89 -1.58 -0.19 14.50
N GLU A 90 -2.26 0.78 15.12
CA GLU A 90 -1.63 1.85 15.90
C GLU A 90 -0.88 1.30 17.11
N ALA A 91 -1.45 0.32 17.82
CA ALA A 91 -0.76 -0.38 18.92
C ALA A 91 0.53 -1.09 18.47
N ARG A 92 0.66 -1.39 17.16
CA ARG A 92 1.84 -1.99 16.54
C ARG A 92 2.77 -0.94 15.88
N GLY A 93 2.47 0.34 16.04
CA GLY A 93 3.28 1.45 15.55
C GLY A 93 3.02 1.85 14.09
N MET A 94 1.98 1.32 13.45
CA MET A 94 1.54 1.79 12.12
C MET A 94 0.58 2.96 12.27
N ARG A 95 0.84 4.08 11.58
CA ARG A 95 -0.08 5.22 11.59
C ARG A 95 -1.35 4.87 10.81
N VAL A 96 -2.52 5.17 11.37
CA VAL A 96 -3.80 4.95 10.70
C VAL A 96 -4.60 6.25 10.63
N ILE A 97 -5.25 6.48 9.50
CA ILE A 97 -6.17 7.59 9.28
C ILE A 97 -7.44 7.00 8.70
N CYS A 98 -8.56 7.16 9.42
CA CYS A 98 -9.88 6.70 8.98
C CYS A 98 -10.78 7.92 8.72
N GLY A 99 -11.33 8.00 7.52
CA GLY A 99 -12.37 8.95 7.14
C GLY A 99 -13.67 8.24 6.78
N ARG A 100 -14.80 8.96 6.83
CA ARG A 100 -16.11 8.42 6.45
C ARG A 100 -16.96 9.46 5.73
N SER A 101 -17.70 9.01 4.73
CA SER A 101 -18.77 9.77 4.10
C SER A 101 -20.06 9.68 4.94
N GLU A 102 -20.63 10.84 5.28
CA GLU A 102 -21.94 10.92 5.95
C GLU A 102 -23.11 11.00 4.95
N SER A 103 -22.82 11.15 3.66
CA SER A 103 -23.80 11.21 2.57
C SER A 103 -23.95 9.86 1.86
N SER A 104 -24.77 9.83 0.80
CA SER A 104 -24.80 8.67 -0.11
C SER A 104 -23.38 8.35 -0.65
N PRO A 105 -23.08 7.07 -0.96
CA PRO A 105 -21.80 6.67 -1.51
C PRO A 105 -21.45 7.48 -2.77
N GLY A 106 -20.25 8.05 -2.80
CA GLY A 106 -19.71 8.81 -3.93
C GLY A 106 -19.03 7.93 -4.98
N GLY A 107 -18.85 6.64 -4.70
CA GLY A 107 -18.21 5.67 -5.58
C GLY A 107 -16.71 5.47 -5.30
N CYS A 108 -16.13 4.49 -6.00
CA CYS A 108 -14.76 4.03 -5.72
C CYS A 108 -13.70 5.13 -5.96
N GLY A 109 -13.82 5.89 -7.06
CA GLY A 109 -12.93 7.03 -7.35
C GLY A 109 -12.99 8.12 -6.28
N PHE A 110 -14.19 8.48 -5.82
CA PHE A 110 -14.39 9.42 -4.71
C PHE A 110 -13.71 8.92 -3.43
N ALA A 111 -13.97 7.68 -3.03
CA ALA A 111 -13.39 7.10 -1.82
C ALA A 111 -11.85 7.07 -1.86
N LYS A 112 -11.26 6.66 -3.00
CA LYS A 112 -9.81 6.68 -3.23
C LYS A 112 -9.24 8.09 -3.12
N ASN A 113 -9.87 9.09 -3.76
CA ASN A 113 -9.41 10.48 -3.69
C ASN A 113 -9.44 11.02 -2.26
N ARG A 114 -10.48 10.71 -1.49
CA ARG A 114 -10.58 11.12 -0.07
C ARG A 114 -9.48 10.46 0.77
N ALA A 115 -9.26 9.16 0.59
CA ALA A 115 -8.17 8.44 1.23
C ALA A 115 -6.77 8.99 0.84
N VAL A 116 -6.54 9.35 -0.42
CA VAL A 116 -5.29 10.02 -0.83
C VAL A 116 -5.16 11.39 -0.17
N SER A 117 -6.23 12.20 -0.18
CA SER A 117 -6.22 13.57 0.34
C SER A 117 -5.91 13.67 1.84
N GLN A 118 -6.35 12.69 2.65
CA GLN A 118 -6.07 12.67 4.08
C GLN A 118 -4.72 12.03 4.44
N SER A 119 -4.07 11.37 3.48
CA SER A 119 -2.80 10.65 3.67
C SER A 119 -1.58 11.55 3.45
N SER A 120 -0.41 11.16 3.99
CA SER A 120 0.79 12.00 4.01
C SER A 120 2.04 11.39 3.33
N GLY A 121 2.00 10.12 2.94
CA GLY A 121 3.14 9.40 2.39
C GLY A 121 3.56 9.88 0.99
N ALA A 122 4.86 9.83 0.70
CA ALA A 122 5.40 10.18 -0.63
C ALA A 122 5.02 9.15 -1.71
N TRP A 123 4.67 7.93 -1.30
CA TRP A 123 4.25 6.85 -2.17
C TRP A 123 2.82 6.44 -1.85
N LEU A 124 2.03 6.15 -2.88
CA LEU A 124 0.66 5.68 -2.77
C LEU A 124 0.64 4.20 -3.19
N CYS A 125 0.11 3.34 -2.32
CA CYS A 125 -0.13 1.93 -2.60
C CYS A 125 -1.64 1.68 -2.49
N PHE A 126 -2.30 1.42 -3.61
CA PHE A 126 -3.75 1.17 -3.63
C PHE A 126 -4.06 -0.26 -3.24
N MET A 127 -5.21 -0.50 -2.60
CA MET A 127 -5.74 -1.82 -2.30
C MET A 127 -7.24 -1.72 -2.06
N ASP A 128 -8.04 -2.62 -2.64
CA ASP A 128 -9.47 -2.70 -2.35
C ASP A 128 -9.71 -3.60 -1.12
N VAL A 129 -10.81 -3.35 -0.39
CA VAL A 129 -11.11 -4.04 0.88
C VAL A 129 -11.36 -5.55 0.74
N ASP A 130 -11.69 -6.01 -0.46
CA ASP A 130 -11.92 -7.41 -0.82
C ASP A 130 -10.68 -8.15 -1.36
N ASP A 131 -9.51 -7.50 -1.31
CA ASP A 131 -8.24 -8.09 -1.76
C ASP A 131 -7.32 -8.52 -0.59
N VAL A 132 -6.30 -9.31 -0.91
CA VAL A 132 -5.24 -9.75 0.01
C VAL A 132 -3.89 -9.59 -0.68
N MET A 133 -2.98 -8.79 -0.10
CA MET A 133 -1.66 -8.56 -0.69
C MET A 133 -0.62 -9.60 -0.26
N ALA A 134 0.25 -10.01 -1.19
CA ALA A 134 1.41 -10.85 -0.84
C ALA A 134 2.40 -10.08 0.07
N PRO A 135 3.12 -10.76 0.99
CA PRO A 135 4.00 -10.13 1.97
C PRO A 135 5.04 -9.17 1.37
N GLU A 136 5.58 -9.48 0.20
CA GLU A 136 6.66 -8.69 -0.43
C GLU A 136 6.14 -7.59 -1.38
N ARG A 137 4.83 -7.35 -1.43
CA ARG A 137 4.21 -6.44 -2.41
C ARG A 137 4.78 -5.03 -2.30
N ILE A 138 4.68 -4.41 -1.13
CA ILE A 138 5.10 -3.01 -0.94
C ILE A 138 6.60 -2.84 -1.22
N GLU A 139 7.43 -3.74 -0.71
CA GLU A 139 8.89 -3.69 -0.89
C GLU A 139 9.28 -3.76 -2.38
N ARG A 140 8.70 -4.71 -3.12
CA ARG A 140 9.00 -4.89 -4.55
C ARG A 140 8.50 -3.73 -5.40
N GLN A 141 7.29 -3.24 -5.12
CA GLN A 141 6.71 -2.14 -5.88
C GLN A 141 7.45 -0.82 -5.62
N LEU A 142 7.85 -0.55 -4.37
CA LEU A 142 8.67 0.61 -4.04
C LEU A 142 10.03 0.55 -4.74
N ALA A 143 10.69 -0.60 -4.75
CA ALA A 143 11.97 -0.78 -5.44
C ALA A 143 11.84 -0.49 -6.95
N ALA A 144 10.78 -0.99 -7.58
CA ALA A 144 10.51 -0.74 -9.00
C ALA A 144 10.14 0.72 -9.29
N ALA A 145 9.34 1.36 -8.43
CA ALA A 145 8.97 2.76 -8.58
C ALA A 145 10.19 3.69 -8.48
N ARG A 146 11.15 3.36 -7.60
CA ARG A 146 12.44 4.07 -7.52
C ARG A 146 13.32 3.84 -8.75
N ALA A 147 13.37 2.62 -9.28
CA ALA A 147 14.15 2.28 -10.48
C ALA A 147 13.55 2.86 -11.78
N HIS A 148 12.24 3.12 -11.78
CA HIS A 148 11.51 3.62 -12.93
C HIS A 148 10.75 4.91 -12.58
N PRO A 149 11.42 6.08 -12.57
CA PRO A 149 10.78 7.37 -12.29
C PRO A 149 9.52 7.58 -13.13
N ARG A 150 8.47 8.16 -12.55
CA ARG A 150 7.18 8.40 -13.23
C ARG A 150 6.42 7.13 -13.65
N ALA A 151 6.79 5.96 -13.13
CA ALA A 151 6.06 4.73 -13.39
C ALA A 151 4.83 4.63 -12.49
N LEU A 152 3.69 4.30 -13.10
CA LEU A 152 2.60 3.63 -12.43
C LEU A 152 2.96 2.15 -12.38
N VAL A 153 3.23 1.65 -11.18
CA VAL A 153 3.68 0.29 -10.94
C VAL A 153 2.48 -0.58 -10.58
N GLY A 154 2.31 -1.72 -11.25
CA GLY A 154 1.30 -2.72 -10.91
C GLY A 154 1.93 -4.07 -10.60
N ALA A 155 1.11 -5.03 -10.19
CA ALA A 155 1.53 -6.40 -9.87
C ALA A 155 0.72 -7.42 -10.69
N ARG A 156 1.10 -8.70 -10.59
CA ARG A 156 0.24 -9.78 -11.09
C ARG A 156 -0.91 -10.02 -10.13
N VAL A 157 -2.03 -10.49 -10.66
CA VAL A 157 -3.23 -10.77 -9.88
C VAL A 157 -3.59 -12.26 -9.92
N ARG A 158 -4.13 -12.78 -8.83
CA ARG A 158 -4.79 -14.09 -8.78
C ARG A 158 -6.25 -13.84 -8.39
N ARG A 159 -7.17 -14.64 -8.91
CA ARG A 159 -8.59 -14.55 -8.54
C ARG A 159 -8.97 -15.62 -7.54
N GLU A 160 -9.80 -15.25 -6.58
CA GLU A 160 -10.48 -16.15 -5.65
C GLU A 160 -12.01 -16.02 -5.83
N PRO A 161 -12.76 -17.08 -6.20
CA PRO A 161 -12.29 -18.42 -6.49
C PRO A 161 -11.45 -18.52 -7.76
N ALA A 162 -10.48 -19.42 -7.72
CA ALA A 162 -9.61 -19.71 -8.85
C ALA A 162 -10.42 -20.08 -10.11
N GLY A 163 -10.01 -19.52 -11.25
CA GLY A 163 -10.66 -19.79 -12.54
C GLY A 163 -11.88 -18.93 -12.87
N SER A 164 -12.41 -18.14 -11.92
CA SER A 164 -13.59 -17.26 -12.10
C SER A 164 -13.50 -16.34 -13.33
N THR A 165 -12.30 -15.86 -13.67
CA THR A 165 -12.05 -15.03 -14.87
C THR A 165 -10.77 -15.45 -15.60
N ALA A 166 -10.59 -16.75 -15.86
CA ALA A 166 -9.35 -17.33 -16.39
C ALA A 166 -8.76 -16.62 -17.63
N ARG A 167 -9.59 -16.28 -18.62
CA ARG A 167 -9.14 -15.58 -19.85
C ARG A 167 -8.63 -14.17 -19.54
N TYR A 168 -9.30 -13.44 -18.66
CA TYR A 168 -8.88 -12.09 -18.24
C TYR A 168 -7.55 -12.16 -17.48
N ILE A 169 -7.44 -13.09 -16.52
CA ILE A 169 -6.23 -13.27 -15.71
C ILE A 169 -5.03 -13.69 -16.56
N SER A 170 -5.23 -14.60 -17.52
CA SER A 170 -4.19 -14.99 -18.47
C SER A 170 -3.73 -13.81 -19.31
N TRP A 171 -4.66 -12.96 -19.77
CA TRP A 171 -4.34 -11.78 -20.55
C TRP A 171 -3.57 -10.73 -19.72
N VAL A 172 -4.11 -10.30 -18.57
CA VAL A 172 -3.52 -9.20 -17.79
C VAL A 172 -2.16 -9.56 -17.18
N ASN A 173 -1.98 -10.81 -16.76
CA ASN A 173 -0.69 -11.28 -16.25
C ASN A 173 0.30 -11.65 -17.35
N GLY A 174 -0.17 -11.93 -18.58
CA GLY A 174 0.64 -12.40 -19.69
C GLY A 174 1.28 -11.29 -20.54
N MET A 175 0.83 -10.04 -20.42
CA MET A 175 1.36 -8.93 -21.23
C MET A 175 2.84 -8.64 -20.94
N SER A 176 3.66 -8.38 -21.95
CA SER A 176 5.00 -7.77 -21.77
C SER A 176 4.90 -6.31 -21.28
N GLN A 177 6.00 -5.73 -20.81
CA GLN A 177 6.04 -4.31 -20.42
C GLN A 177 5.63 -3.38 -21.58
N GLU A 178 6.05 -3.69 -22.81
CA GLU A 178 5.65 -2.95 -24.01
C GLU A 178 4.15 -3.08 -24.28
N GLN A 179 3.59 -4.28 -24.11
CA GLN A 179 2.18 -4.54 -24.31
C GLN A 179 1.28 -3.79 -23.32
N LEU A 180 1.76 -3.49 -22.10
CA LEU A 180 1.01 -2.64 -21.15
C LEU A 180 0.64 -1.29 -21.77
N VAL A 181 1.56 -0.71 -22.54
CA VAL A 181 1.37 0.58 -23.21
C VAL A 181 0.57 0.41 -24.50
N LEU A 182 0.89 -0.57 -25.34
CA LEU A 182 0.22 -0.78 -26.63
C LEU A 182 -1.26 -1.16 -26.48
N GLN A 183 -1.61 -1.90 -25.43
CA GLN A 183 -2.97 -2.42 -25.21
C GLN A 183 -3.82 -1.54 -24.30
N ARG A 184 -3.34 -0.34 -23.90
CA ARG A 184 -4.03 0.58 -22.96
C ARG A 184 -5.43 1.02 -23.39
N PHE A 185 -5.76 0.95 -24.67
CA PHE A 185 -7.08 1.31 -25.20
C PHE A 185 -8.08 0.14 -25.20
N ARG A 186 -7.64 -1.06 -24.82
CA ARG A 186 -8.52 -2.23 -24.69
C ARG A 186 -9.23 -2.21 -23.36
N GLU A 187 -8.47 -2.09 -22.27
CA GLU A 187 -8.92 -1.98 -20.89
C GLU A 187 -7.71 -1.56 -20.02
N CYS A 188 -7.91 -1.40 -18.71
CA CYS A 188 -6.85 -1.11 -17.76
C CYS A 188 -5.79 -2.25 -17.75
N THR A 189 -4.58 -1.96 -18.23
CA THR A 189 -3.53 -2.99 -18.44
C THR A 189 -2.76 -3.35 -17.18
N LEU A 190 -2.85 -2.52 -16.15
CA LEU A 190 -2.44 -2.81 -14.78
C LEU A 190 -3.70 -2.80 -13.92
N VAL A 191 -4.04 -3.91 -13.25
CA VAL A 191 -5.28 -3.96 -12.47
C VAL A 191 -5.17 -2.99 -11.29
N MET A 192 -6.16 -2.11 -11.13
CA MET A 192 -6.04 -0.93 -10.28
C MET A 192 -5.74 -1.20 -8.80
N PRO A 193 -6.31 -2.21 -8.13
CA PRO A 193 -5.98 -2.47 -6.72
C PRO A 193 -4.53 -2.89 -6.53
N THR A 194 -3.79 -3.16 -7.62
CA THR A 194 -2.36 -3.41 -7.60
C THR A 194 -1.50 -2.16 -7.69
N TRP A 195 -2.07 -0.98 -7.90
CA TRP A 195 -1.30 0.21 -8.26
C TRP A 195 -0.41 0.72 -7.12
N PHE A 196 0.77 1.17 -7.53
CA PHE A 196 1.76 1.82 -6.70
C PHE A 196 2.39 2.97 -7.50
N ILE A 197 2.38 4.18 -6.95
CA ILE A 197 2.81 5.39 -7.67
C ILE A 197 3.39 6.42 -6.70
N ALA A 198 4.29 7.28 -7.17
CA ALA A 198 4.69 8.47 -6.41
C ALA A 198 3.49 9.42 -6.27
N ARG A 199 3.28 9.98 -5.08
CA ARG A 199 2.23 10.99 -4.86
C ARG A 199 2.34 12.14 -5.86
N SER A 200 3.56 12.62 -6.12
CA SER A 200 3.78 13.72 -7.07
C SER A 200 3.28 13.40 -8.48
N ASP A 201 3.38 12.15 -8.93
CA ASP A 201 2.85 11.74 -10.25
C ASP A 201 1.32 11.60 -10.21
N PHE A 202 0.74 11.14 -9.09
CA PHE A 202 -0.71 11.12 -8.89
C PHE A 202 -1.32 12.53 -8.88
N ASP A 203 -0.72 13.44 -8.13
CA ASP A 203 -1.12 14.85 -8.05
C ASP A 203 -0.94 15.53 -9.41
N ALA A 204 0.13 15.18 -10.14
CA ALA A 204 0.36 15.66 -11.50
C ALA A 204 -0.66 15.14 -12.51
N VAL A 205 -1.46 14.10 -12.22
CA VAL A 205 -2.64 13.68 -13.01
C VAL A 205 -3.90 14.43 -12.56
N GLY A 206 -3.98 14.82 -11.29
CA GLY A 206 -5.14 15.49 -10.69
C GLY A 206 -6.11 14.52 -10.00
N GLY A 207 -5.65 13.32 -9.67
CA GLY A 207 -6.44 12.28 -9.02
C GLY A 207 -7.42 11.54 -9.94
N PHE A 208 -8.25 10.70 -9.33
CA PHE A 208 -9.27 9.94 -10.04
C PHE A 208 -10.41 10.87 -10.46
N ARG A 209 -10.96 10.64 -11.66
CA ARG A 209 -12.26 11.22 -12.01
C ARG A 209 -13.32 10.46 -11.23
N GLU A 210 -14.10 11.15 -10.41
CA GLU A 210 -15.06 10.51 -9.48
C GLU A 210 -16.32 9.99 -10.21
N GLU A 211 -16.44 10.27 -11.50
CA GLU A 211 -17.43 9.68 -12.40
C GLU A 211 -17.03 8.24 -12.82
N GLN A 212 -17.79 7.62 -13.72
CA GLN A 212 -17.55 6.24 -14.15
C GLN A 212 -16.21 6.05 -14.87
N CYS A 213 -15.63 4.85 -14.73
CA CYS A 213 -14.36 4.41 -15.35
C CYS A 213 -13.11 5.17 -14.88
N GLU A 214 -13.05 5.51 -13.60
CA GLU A 214 -12.00 6.30 -12.97
C GLU A 214 -10.60 5.74 -13.23
N ASP A 215 -10.45 4.41 -13.16
CA ASP A 215 -9.16 3.73 -13.27
C ASP A 215 -8.60 3.86 -14.70
N LEU A 216 -9.42 3.58 -15.72
CA LEU A 216 -8.97 3.65 -17.10
C LEU A 216 -8.62 5.09 -17.50
N LEU A 217 -9.45 6.06 -17.07
CA LEU A 217 -9.21 7.47 -17.36
C LEU A 217 -7.94 7.98 -16.67
N PHE A 218 -7.67 7.59 -15.43
CA PHE A 218 -6.42 7.91 -14.75
C PHE A 218 -5.22 7.31 -15.49
N LEU A 219 -5.26 6.02 -15.85
CA LEU A 219 -4.15 5.35 -16.54
C LEU A 219 -3.82 6.02 -17.87
N LEU A 220 -4.85 6.35 -18.67
CA LEU A 220 -4.67 7.02 -19.95
C LEU A 220 -4.08 8.42 -19.79
N GLU A 221 -4.57 9.20 -18.82
CA GLU A 221 -4.06 10.54 -18.54
C GLU A 221 -2.61 10.51 -18.02
N HIS A 222 -2.28 9.57 -17.13
CA HIS A 222 -0.92 9.36 -16.65
C HIS A 222 0.05 9.13 -17.81
N VAL A 223 -0.31 8.22 -18.73
CA VAL A 223 0.50 7.94 -19.94
C VAL A 223 0.56 9.15 -20.87
N ALA A 224 -0.54 9.88 -21.06
CA ALA A 224 -0.57 11.09 -21.90
C ALA A 224 0.36 12.20 -21.39
N ARG A 225 0.55 12.29 -20.06
CA ARG A 225 1.50 13.22 -19.42
C ARG A 225 2.96 12.71 -19.43
N GLY A 226 3.24 11.62 -20.13
CA GLY A 226 4.58 11.01 -20.21
C GLY A 226 4.91 10.08 -19.03
N GLY A 227 3.91 9.69 -18.25
CA GLY A 227 4.02 8.62 -17.27
C GLY A 227 4.29 7.27 -17.93
N ARG A 228 4.97 6.39 -17.22
CA ARG A 228 5.31 5.03 -17.68
C ARG A 228 4.44 4.01 -16.98
N LEU A 229 4.29 2.83 -17.58
CA LEU A 229 3.67 1.67 -16.94
C LEU A 229 4.76 0.63 -16.65
N HIS A 230 4.71 0.02 -15.47
CA HIS A 230 5.65 -1.04 -15.11
C HIS A 230 4.94 -2.10 -14.29
N ARG A 231 5.04 -3.37 -14.66
CA ARG A 231 4.58 -4.48 -13.80
C ARG A 231 5.76 -5.14 -13.11
N VAL A 232 5.71 -5.26 -11.79
CA VAL A 232 6.72 -6.01 -11.05
C VAL A 232 6.56 -7.51 -11.24
N GLU A 233 7.69 -8.20 -11.32
CA GLU A 233 7.74 -9.66 -11.28
C GLU A 233 7.80 -10.13 -9.82
N GLY A 234 7.07 -11.20 -9.50
CA GLY A 234 7.09 -11.84 -8.18
C GLY A 234 6.19 -11.22 -7.10
N ALA A 235 5.77 -9.95 -7.22
CA ALA A 235 4.70 -9.42 -6.36
C ALA A 235 3.33 -9.89 -6.89
N ARG A 236 2.43 -10.22 -5.97
CA ARG A 236 1.09 -10.72 -6.29
C ARG A 236 0.03 -10.07 -5.40
N LEU A 237 -1.14 -9.84 -5.96
CA LEU A 237 -2.35 -9.50 -5.22
C LEU A 237 -3.36 -10.63 -5.47
N ASP A 238 -3.91 -11.17 -4.40
CA ASP A 238 -5.04 -12.07 -4.47
C ASP A 238 -6.31 -11.23 -4.46
N GLU A 239 -6.98 -11.17 -5.61
CA GLU A 239 -8.22 -10.44 -5.78
C GLU A 239 -9.40 -11.37 -5.58
N THR A 240 -10.28 -11.05 -4.64
CA THR A 240 -11.54 -11.77 -4.54
C THR A 240 -12.42 -11.36 -5.71
N CYS A 241 -12.90 -12.32 -6.47
CA CYS A 241 -13.92 -12.09 -7.47
C CYS A 241 -15.24 -11.85 -6.74
N CYS A 242 -15.61 -10.59 -6.54
CA CYS A 242 -17.00 -10.20 -6.28
C CYS A 242 -17.89 -10.43 -7.52
N CYS A 243 -17.70 -11.54 -8.25
CA CYS A 243 -18.66 -12.06 -9.22
C CYS A 243 -19.85 -12.73 -8.52
N GLY A 244 -20.41 -12.05 -7.52
CA GLY A 244 -21.85 -11.96 -7.36
C GLY A 244 -22.26 -10.63 -7.98
N MET A 245 -22.92 -10.65 -9.13
CA MET A 245 -23.69 -9.50 -9.62
C MET A 245 -24.40 -8.83 -8.43
N HIS A 246 -24.01 -7.61 -8.05
CA HIS A 246 -24.83 -6.50 -7.51
C HIS A 246 -24.19 -5.52 -6.50
N ALA A 247 -22.90 -5.57 -6.13
CA ALA A 247 -22.39 -4.57 -5.16
C ALA A 247 -20.93 -4.18 -5.39
N SER A 248 -20.70 -3.24 -6.32
CA SER A 248 -19.60 -2.23 -6.28
C SER A 248 -19.32 -1.57 -7.64
N ARG A 249 -19.88 -2.09 -8.75
CA ARG A 249 -19.75 -1.50 -10.12
C ARG A 249 -21.06 -1.01 -10.73
N ARG A 250 -21.99 -0.53 -9.91
CA ARG A 250 -23.15 0.24 -10.36
C ARG A 250 -23.42 1.35 -9.35
N PHE A 251 -22.90 2.53 -9.63
CA PHE A 251 -23.60 3.82 -9.60
C PHE A 251 -22.92 4.71 -10.66
#